data_AF-A0A5C8MNM8-F1
#
_entry.id   AF-A0A5C8MNM8-F1
#
_cell.length_a   1.000
_cell.length_b   1.000
_cell.length_c   1.000
_cell.angle_alpha   90.00
_cell.angle_beta   90.00
_cell.angle_gamma   90.00
#
_symmetry.space_group_name_H-M   'P 1'
#
loop_
_entity.id
_entity.type
_entity.pdbx_description
1 polymer ?
#
loop_
_entity_poly.entity_id
_entity_poly.type
_entity_poly.pdbx_seq_one_letter_code
_entity_poly.pdbx_strand_id
1 'polypeptide(L)' 'LSPPRKHYIDQFPPLEAHTFTIKERKTDIVFSGLGWVTCNEPGAQVVAYAPKGVDILIRKSLI' A
#
# COMPACT_ATOMS: atom_id res chain seq x y z
N LEU A 1 15.99 -5.12 0.01
CA LEU A 1 14.85 -4.60 -0.75
C LEU A 1 15.29 -4.40 -2.20
N SER A 2 14.95 -5.34 -3.08
CA SER A 2 15.16 -5.24 -4.51
C SER A 2 14.00 -5.98 -5.17
N PRO A 3 13.32 -5.41 -6.17
CA PRO A 3 13.59 -4.16 -6.90
C PRO A 3 13.37 -2.86 -6.07
N PRO A 4 13.88 -1.69 -6.52
CA PRO A 4 14.71 -1.44 -7.71
C PRO A 4 16.14 -1.99 -7.58
N ARG A 5 16.85 -2.14 -8.71
CA ARG A 5 18.28 -2.54 -8.71
C ARG A 5 19.14 -1.36 -8.24
N LYS A 6 20.30 -1.64 -7.63
CA LYS A 6 21.20 -0.62 -7.04
C LYS A 6 21.49 0.58 -7.95
N HIS A 7 21.71 0.34 -9.25
CA HIS A 7 22.03 1.40 -10.21
C HIS A 7 20.88 2.39 -10.48
N TYR A 8 19.63 2.00 -10.17
CA TYR A 8 18.44 2.82 -10.39
C TYR A 8 17.86 3.41 -9.10
N ILE A 9 18.53 3.21 -7.95
CA ILE A 9 18.03 3.71 -6.66
C ILE A 9 17.90 5.24 -6.69
N ASP A 10 18.90 5.94 -7.22
CA ASP A 10 18.90 7.42 -7.28
C ASP A 10 17.84 7.98 -8.24
N GLN A 11 17.32 7.15 -9.15
CA GLN A 11 16.25 7.51 -10.10
C GLN A 11 14.87 7.07 -9.59
N PHE A 12 14.81 6.34 -8.48
CA PHE A 12 13.56 5.84 -7.95
C PHE A 12 12.79 6.97 -7.26
N PRO A 13 11.48 7.14 -7.55
CA PRO A 13 10.71 8.18 -6.91
C PRO A 13 10.70 8.01 -5.38
N PRO A 14 10.63 9.11 -4.61
CA PRO A 14 10.50 9.03 -3.17
C PRO A 14 9.21 8.29 -2.79
N LEU A 15 9.25 7.57 -1.68
CA LEU A 15 8.07 6.92 -1.13
C LEU A 15 7.23 7.95 -0.36
N GLU A 16 5.94 8.02 -0.68
CA GLU A 16 4.95 8.84 0.01
C GLU A 16 4.18 7.98 1.03
N ALA A 17 3.89 8.56 2.19
CA ALA A 17 3.20 7.88 3.28
C ALA A 17 1.68 8.10 3.20
N HIS A 18 0.92 7.01 3.25
CA HIS A 18 -0.53 7.02 3.26
C HIS A 18 -1.03 6.37 4.55
N THR A 19 -1.77 7.12 5.36
CA THR A 19 -2.29 6.64 6.64
C THR A 19 -3.74 6.22 6.51
N PHE A 20 -4.04 5.02 6.98
CA PHE A 20 -5.33 4.38 6.89
C PHE A 20 -5.79 3.90 8.25
N THR A 21 -7.07 4.10 8.57
CA THR A 21 -7.74 3.42 9.68
C THR A 21 -8.74 2.45 9.10
N ILE A 22 -8.55 1.16 9.35
CA ILE A 22 -9.43 0.11 8.88
C ILE A 22 -10.67 0.09 9.75
N LYS A 23 -11.79 0.58 9.23
CA LYS A 23 -13.05 0.70 9.97
C LYS A 23 -13.95 -0.51 9.82
N GLU A 24 -13.81 -1.24 8.73
CA GLU A 24 -14.69 -2.35 8.36
C GLU A 24 -13.94 -3.68 8.34
N ARG A 25 -14.67 -4.77 8.59
CA ARG A 25 -14.16 -6.14 8.41
C ARG A 25 -13.89 -6.40 6.94
N LYS A 26 -12.94 -7.29 6.66
CA LYS A 26 -12.57 -7.72 5.30
C LYS A 26 -12.32 -6.53 4.38
N THR A 27 -11.27 -5.79 4.68
CA THR A 27 -10.88 -4.58 3.93
C THR A 27 -9.56 -4.84 3.22
N ASP A 28 -9.48 -4.56 1.93
CA ASP A 28 -8.25 -4.67 1.15
C ASP A 28 -7.55 -3.31 1.06
N ILE A 29 -6.27 -3.27 1.40
CA ILE A 29 -5.33 -2.19 1.10
C ILE A 29 -4.65 -2.53 -0.23
N VAL A 30 -5.03 -1.83 -1.30
CA VAL A 30 -4.60 -2.12 -2.66
C VAL A 30 -3.41 -1.22 -3.02
N PHE A 31 -2.32 -1.85 -3.45
CA PHE A 31 -1.12 -1.19 -4.00
C PHE A 31 -1.12 -1.36 -5.51
N SER A 32 -1.37 -0.27 -6.24
CA SER A 32 -1.50 -0.30 -7.69
C SER A 32 -0.26 -0.90 -8.37
N GLY A 33 -0.46 -1.95 -9.19
CA GLY A 33 0.62 -2.65 -9.89
C GLY A 33 1.37 -3.72 -9.08
N LEU A 34 1.10 -3.87 -7.77
CA LEU A 34 1.68 -4.95 -6.95
C LEU A 34 0.63 -5.97 -6.48
N GLY A 35 -0.55 -5.51 -6.04
CA GLY A 35 -1.58 -6.38 -5.47
C GLY A 35 -2.29 -5.72 -4.29
N TRP A 36 -2.69 -6.53 -3.30
CA TRP A 36 -3.37 -6.01 -2.11
C TRP A 36 -3.02 -6.80 -0.85
N VAL A 37 -3.29 -6.19 0.30
CA VAL A 37 -3.20 -6.80 1.62
C VAL A 37 -4.58 -6.75 2.27
N THR A 38 -5.14 -7.91 2.62
CA THR A 38 -6.47 -7.98 3.25
C THR A 38 -6.35 -7.92 4.78
N CYS A 39 -7.06 -6.96 5.37
CA CYS A 39 -7.30 -6.85 6.81
C CYS A 39 -8.67 -7.43 7.14
N ASN A 40 -8.69 -8.59 7.82
CA ASN A 40 -9.94 -9.27 8.15
C ASN A 40 -10.75 -8.58 9.25
N GLU A 41 -10.07 -7.97 10.22
CA GLU A 41 -10.70 -7.32 11.38
C GLU A 41 -10.53 -5.79 11.32
N PRO A 42 -11.48 -5.02 11.88
CA PRO A 42 -11.41 -3.57 11.96
C PRO A 42 -10.54 -3.11 13.13
N GLY A 43 -10.25 -1.82 13.18
CA GLY A 43 -9.50 -1.15 14.24
C GLY A 43 -8.00 -1.00 13.96
N ALA A 44 -7.47 -1.62 12.91
CA ALA A 44 -6.07 -1.47 12.53
C ALA A 44 -5.78 -0.05 12.01
N GLN A 45 -4.70 0.57 12.50
CA GLN A 45 -4.10 1.75 11.89
C GLN A 45 -2.86 1.32 11.10
N VAL A 46 -2.80 1.71 9.82
CA VAL A 46 -1.74 1.29 8.90
C VAL A 46 -1.16 2.52 8.23
N VAL A 47 0.17 2.61 8.17
CA VAL A 47 0.88 3.56 7.32
C VAL A 47 1.52 2.78 6.18
N ALA A 48 1.02 2.98 4.97
CA ALA A 48 1.53 2.34 3.76
C ALA A 48 2.40 3.32 2.98
N TYR A 49 3.48 2.82 2.39
CA TYR A 49 4.42 3.61 1.60
C TYR A 49 4.41 3.12 0.15
N ALA A 50 4.26 4.04 -0.80
CA ALA A 50 4.38 3.76 -2.23
C ALA A 50 5.15 4.87 -2.94
N PRO A 51 5.79 4.59 -4.09
CA PRO A 51 6.48 5.63 -4.86
C PRO A 51 5.51 6.73 -5.26
N LYS A 52 5.97 7.98 -5.23
CA LYS A 52 5.17 9.12 -5.70
C LYS A 52 4.53 8.84 -7.07
N GLY A 53 3.21 9.01 -7.15
CA GLY A 53 2.41 8.72 -8.35
C GLY A 53 1.88 7.29 -8.44
N VAL A 54 2.17 6.42 -7.47
CA VAL A 54 1.53 5.10 -7.31
C VAL A 54 0.44 5.19 -6.25
N ASP A 55 -0.80 4.93 -6.65
CA ASP A 55 -1.93 5.01 -5.74
C ASP A 55 -2.01 3.80 -4.79
N ILE A 56 -2.28 4.11 -3.52
CA ILE A 56 -2.71 3.15 -2.49
C ILE A 56 -4.16 3.50 -2.12
N LEU A 57 -5.06 2.53 -2.25
CA LEU A 57 -6.49 2.71 -1.96
C LEU A 57 -7.04 1.63 -1.04
N ILE A 58 -8.15 1.94 -0.38
CA ILE A 58 -8.90 0.99 0.42
C ILE A 58 -10.18 0.61 -0.32
N ARG A 59 -10.51 -0.68 -0.33
CA ARG A 59 -11.81 -1.18 -0.80
C ARG A 59 -12.31 -2.32 0.10
N LYS A 60 -13.61 -2.65 -0.02
CA LYS A 60 -14.14 -3.90 0.51
C LYS A 60 -13.45 -5.09 -0.16
N SER A 61 -13.14 -6.11 0.62
CA SER A 61 -12.44 -7.28 0.10
C SER A 61 -13.28 -7.99 -0.95
N LEU A 62 -12.58 -8.54 -1.94
CA LEU A 62 -13.18 -9.37 -2.98
C LEU A 62 -13.41 -10.83 -2.51
N ILE A 63 -13.02 -11.19 -1.28
CA ILE A 63 -13.07 -12.55 -0.70
C ILE A 63 -13.76 -12.56 0.67
#